data_AF-A0A2K4KK99-F1
#
_entry.id   AF-A0A2K4KK99-F1
#
_cell.length_a   1.000
_cell.length_b   1.000
_cell.length_c   1.000
_cell.angle_alpha   90.00
_cell.angle_beta   90.00
_cell.angle_gamma   90.00
#
_symmetry.space_group_name_H-M   'P 1'
#
loop_
_entity.id
_entity.type
_entity.pdbx_description
1 polymer ?
#
loop_
_entity_poly.entity_id
_entity_poly.type
_entity_poly.pdbx_seq_one_letter_code
_entity_poly.pdbx_strand_id
1 'polypeptide(L)' 'MTVIDEKAQRLADWHELLAGTILGGNLDAWHKELRRGVDMMKTEGLIDAGEARELRELADAAHSHQIEVLQER' A
#
# COMPACT_ATOMS: atom_id res chain seq x y z
N MET A 1 -8.54 22.47 -3.48
CA MET A 1 -8.31 21.04 -3.73
C MET A 1 -9.66 20.38 -3.94
N THR A 2 -9.84 19.55 -4.95
CA THR A 2 -11.05 18.71 -5.09
C THR A 2 -10.75 17.32 -4.50
N VAL A 3 -11.79 16.60 -4.07
CA VAL A 3 -11.66 15.23 -3.51
C VAL A 3 -10.91 14.27 -4.46
N ILE A 4 -11.01 14.50 -5.77
CA ILE A 4 -10.31 13.73 -6.81
C ILE A 4 -8.80 13.95 -6.74
N ASP A 5 -8.37 15.18 -6.48
CA ASP A 5 -6.96 15.57 -6.36
C ASP A 5 -6.34 14.97 -5.08
N GLU A 6 -7.10 14.95 -3.99
CA GLU A 6 -6.70 14.33 -2.72
C GLU A 6 -6.56 12.81 -2.84
N LYS A 7 -7.51 12.15 -3.51
CA LYS A 7 -7.42 10.72 -3.82
C LYS A 7 -6.19 10.41 -4.67
N ALA A 8 -5.96 11.17 -5.74
CA ALA A 8 -4.83 10.96 -6.63
C ALA A 8 -3.50 11.10 -5.91
N GLN A 9 -3.37 12.12 -5.05
CA GLN A 9 -2.18 12.31 -4.23
C GLN A 9 -1.97 11.14 -3.26
N ARG A 10 -3.01 10.72 -2.51
CA ARG A 10 -2.88 9.60 -1.56
C ARG A 10 -2.56 8.27 -2.24
N LEU A 11 -3.08 8.03 -3.43
CA LEU A 11 -2.71 6.86 -4.24
C LEU A 11 -1.26 6.95 -4.72
N ALA A 12 -0.79 8.13 -5.14
CA ALA A 12 0.60 8.34 -5.53
C ALA A 12 1.55 8.06 -4.35
N ASP A 13 1.28 8.64 -3.17
CA ASP A 13 2.04 8.38 -1.93
C ASP A 13 2.06 6.88 -1.59
N TRP A 14 0.92 6.20 -1.72
CA TRP A 14 0.83 4.75 -1.47
C TRP A 14 1.66 3.93 -2.47
N HIS A 15 1.62 4.30 -3.75
CA HIS A 15 2.44 3.66 -4.79
C HIS A 15 3.93 3.91 -4.59
N GLU A 16 4.33 5.10 -4.14
CA GLU A 16 5.73 5.38 -3.78
C GLU A 16 6.17 4.52 -2.59
N LEU A 17 5.30 4.30 -1.60
CA LEU A 17 5.58 3.41 -0.48
C LEU A 17 5.71 1.94 -0.92
N LEU A 18 4.90 1.50 -1.89
CA LEU A 18 4.98 0.17 -2.49
C LEU A 18 6.26 -0.01 -3.32
N ALA A 19 6.67 1.00 -4.09
CA ALA A 19 7.86 0.98 -4.93
C ALA A 19 9.16 1.21 -4.14
N GLY A 20 9.06 1.80 -2.96
CA GLY A 20 10.17 2.05 -2.06
C GLY A 20 10.86 0.77 -1.61
N THR A 21 12.17 0.85 -1.35
CA THR A 21 12.91 -0.21 -0.67
C THR A 21 12.34 -0.37 0.74
N ILE A 22 12.07 -1.61 1.17
CA ILE A 22 11.57 -1.98 2.51
C ILE A 22 12.24 -1.08 3.55
N LEU A 23 11.52 -0.06 4.03
CA LEU A 23 12.06 0.99 4.89
C LEU A 23 12.62 0.33 6.16
N GLY A 24 13.94 0.29 6.28
CA GLY A 24 14.63 -0.29 7.44
C GLY A 24 14.70 -1.81 7.49
N GLY A 25 14.46 -2.53 6.38
CA GLY A 25 14.61 -3.99 6.32
C GLY A 25 13.54 -4.78 7.08
N ASN A 26 12.50 -4.12 7.60
CA ASN A 26 11.40 -4.77 8.28
C ASN A 26 10.18 -4.90 7.35
N LEU A 27 10.10 -6.05 6.70
CA LEU A 27 9.06 -6.37 5.72
C LEU A 27 7.64 -6.33 6.31
N ASP A 28 7.48 -6.79 7.56
CA ASP A 28 6.19 -6.77 8.26
C ASP A 28 5.73 -5.34 8.57
N ALA A 29 6.66 -4.47 8.98
CA ALA A 29 6.36 -3.05 9.20
C ALA A 29 5.96 -2.35 7.90
N TRP A 30 6.66 -2.60 6.81
CA TRP A 30 6.32 -2.07 5.49
C TRP A 30 4.92 -2.52 5.03
N HIS A 31 4.59 -3.81 5.18
CA HIS A 31 3.27 -4.33 4.82
C HIS A 31 2.14 -3.76 5.70
N LYS A 32 2.40 -3.56 6.99
CA LYS A 32 1.45 -2.88 7.89
C LYS A 32 1.17 -1.44 7.45
N GLU A 33 2.20 -0.69 7.07
CA GLU A 33 2.03 0.69 6.60
C GLU A 33 1.27 0.75 5.27
N LEU A 34 1.52 -0.18 4.34
CA LEU A 34 0.72 -0.31 3.11
C LEU A 34 -0.76 -0.53 3.41
N ARG A 35 -1.09 -1.48 4.29
CA ARG A 35 -2.47 -1.76 4.68
C ARG A 35 -3.12 -0.58 5.40
N ARG A 36 -2.36 0.11 6.25
CA ARG A 36 -2.81 1.30 6.97
C ARG A 36 -3.15 2.44 6.01
N GLY A 37 -2.35 2.67 4.96
CA GLY A 37 -2.63 3.65 3.93
C GLY A 37 -3.96 3.39 3.21
N VAL A 38 -4.23 2.12 2.86
CA VAL A 38 -5.51 1.72 2.24
C VAL A 38 -6.69 1.91 3.19
N ASP A 39 -6.53 1.53 4.46
CA ASP A 39 -7.61 1.66 5.46
C ASP A 39 -7.94 3.13 5.76
N MET A 40 -6.92 3.99 5.79
CA MET A 40 -7.08 5.43 5.92
C MET A 40 -7.83 6.03 4.72
N MET A 41 -7.42 5.71 3.48
CA MET A 41 -8.10 6.18 2.27
C MET A 41 -9.57 5.73 2.24
N LYS A 42 -9.87 4.51 2.70
CA LYS A 42 -11.23 4.00 2.80
C LYS A 42 -12.03 4.75 3.88
N THR A 43 -11.44 4.98 5.05
CA THR A 43 -12.08 5.68 6.17
C THR A 43 -12.38 7.15 5.83
N GLU A 44 -11.49 7.79 5.08
CA GLU A 44 -11.67 9.15 4.56
C GLU A 44 -12.67 9.22 3.38
N GLY A 45 -13.17 8.07 2.90
CA GLY A 45 -14.11 8.01 1.76
C GLY A 45 -13.47 8.36 0.42
N LEU A 46 -12.14 8.28 0.32
CA LEU A 46 -11.39 8.53 -0.92
C LEU A 46 -11.47 7.33 -1.89
N ILE A 47 -11.66 6.12 -1.35
CA ILE A 47 -11.79 4.88 -2.10
C ILE A 47 -12.96 4.05 -1.58
N ASP A 48 -13.61 3.32 -2.48
CA ASP A 48 -14.68 2.40 -2.14
C ASP A 48 -14.15 1.09 -1.54
N ALA A 49 -15.06 0.28 -0.99
CA ALA A 49 -14.71 -1.02 -0.43
C ALA A 49 -14.09 -2.00 -1.47
N GLY A 50 -14.46 -1.86 -2.75
CA GLY A 50 -13.88 -2.63 -3.85
C GLY A 50 -12.42 -2.24 -4.10
N GLU A 51 -12.16 -0.95 -4.32
CA GLU A 51 -10.81 -0.42 -4.52
C GLU A 51 -9.91 -0.71 -3.31
N ALA A 52 -10.43 -0.54 -2.09
CA ALA A 52 -9.70 -0.86 -0.87
C ALA A 52 -9.33 -2.35 -0.77
N ARG A 53 -10.15 -3.24 -1.36
CA ARG A 53 -9.84 -4.66 -1.41
C ARG A 53 -8.72 -4.92 -2.43
N GLU A 54 -8.82 -4.37 -3.63
CA GLU A 54 -7.81 -4.53 -4.67
C GLU A 54 -6.42 -4.05 -4.22
N LEU A 55 -6.35 -2.90 -3.56
CA LEU A 55 -5.09 -2.37 -3.03
C LEU A 55 -4.50 -3.24 -1.90
N ARG A 56 -5.35 -3.87 -1.07
CA ARG A 56 -4.88 -4.83 -0.06
C ARG A 56 -4.33 -6.09 -0.72
N GLU A 57 -5.01 -6.61 -1.74
CA GLU A 57 -4.54 -7.77 -2.51
C GLU A 57 -3.18 -7.47 -3.17
N LEU A 58 -2.99 -6.27 -3.70
CA LEU A 58 -1.70 -5.82 -4.24
C LEU A 58 -0.60 -5.73 -3.16
N ALA A 59 -0.92 -5.21 -1.97
CA ALA A 59 0.02 -5.17 -0.85
C ALA A 59 0.44 -6.58 -0.38
N ASP A 60 -0.52 -7.51 -0.28
CA ASP A 60 -0.25 -8.91 0.07
C ASP A 60 0.61 -9.61 -0.99
N ALA A 61 0.32 -9.40 -2.27
CA ALA A 61 1.11 -9.96 -3.37
C ALA A 61 2.56 -9.43 -3.34
N ALA A 62 2.74 -8.13 -3.14
CA ALA A 62 4.06 -7.53 -3.04
C ALA A 62 4.83 -8.03 -1.80
N HIS A 63 4.15 -8.23 -0.67
CA HIS A 63 4.73 -8.85 0.52
C HIS A 63 5.18 -10.29 0.27
N SER A 64 4.35 -11.13 -0.35
CA SER A 64 4.71 -12.50 -0.72
C SER A 64 5.94 -12.51 -1.64
N HIS A 65 5.93 -11.67 -2.67
CA HIS A 65 7.04 -11.58 -3.62
C HIS A 65 8.36 -11.20 -2.93
N GLN A 66 8.32 -10.25 -2.00
CA GLN A 66 9.52 -9.86 -1.24
C GLN A 66 10.01 -10.97 -0.32
N ILE A 67 9.12 -11.77 0.29
CA ILE A 67 9.53 -12.96 1.06
C ILE A 67 10.26 -13.93 0.15
N GLU A 68 9.70 -14.24 -1.02
CA GLU A 68 10.29 -15.17 -1.98
C GLU A 68 11.69 -14.69 -2.41
N VAL A 69 11.83 -13.42 -2.80
CA VAL A 69 13.12 -12.81 -3.18
C VAL A 69 14.15 -12.87 -2.04
N LEU A 70 13.73 -12.67 -0.79
CA LEU A 70 14.62 -12.76 0.37
C LEU A 70 15.01 -14.20 0.72
N GLN A 71 14.17 -15.19 0.40
CA GLN A 71 14.45 -16.61 0.62
C GLN A 71 15.34 -17.23 -0.46
N GLU A 72 15.33 -16.68 -1.68
CA GLU A 72 16.19 -17.12 -2.80
C GLU A 72 17.61 -16.52 -2.75
N ARG A 73 17.91 -15.67 -1.77
CA ARG A 73 19.21 -14.99 -1.55
C ARG A 73 20.06 -15.69 -0.50
#